data_AF-A0A1G1JV60-F1
#
_entry.id   AF-A0A1G1JV60-F1
#
_cell.length_a   1.000
_cell.length_b   1.000
_cell.length_c   1.000
_cell.angle_alpha   90.00
_cell.angle_beta   90.00
_cell.angle_gamma   90.00
#
_symmetry.space_group_name_H-M   'P 1'
#
loop_
_entity.id
_entity.type
_entity.pdbx_description
1 polymer ?
#
loop_
_entity_poly.entity_id
_entity_poly.type
_entity_poly.pdbx_seq_one_letter_code
_entity_poly.pdbx_strand_id
1 'polypeptide(L)'
;MKRSLKGIIICVAILMVLNIVTLSYAQDPGKKLYRGVANIITGWIELPKNIYDTSVEDNVLSGVTIGLAKGVGMTIVRTGAGIYETVTFPFPIPEGYAPVIEPEFVFKSAK
;
A
#
# COMPACT_ATOMS: atom_id res chain seq x y z
N MET A 1 44.98 -9.96 -3.97
CA MET A 1 43.86 -10.62 -3.25
C MET A 1 42.78 -9.65 -2.74
N LYS A 2 43.10 -8.53 -2.08
CA LYS A 2 42.10 -7.61 -1.49
C LYS A 2 41.20 -6.88 -2.51
N ARG A 3 41.67 -6.64 -3.73
CA ARG A 3 40.88 -5.99 -4.81
C ARG A 3 39.78 -6.90 -5.35
N SER A 4 40.06 -8.19 -5.52
CA SER A 4 39.09 -9.21 -5.95
C SER A 4 38.02 -9.48 -4.89
N LEU A 5 38.38 -9.40 -3.60
CA LEU A 5 37.44 -9.57 -2.49
C LEU A 5 36.38 -8.46 -2.43
N LYS A 6 36.78 -7.19 -2.67
CA LYS A 6 35.83 -6.07 -2.74
C LYS A 6 34.85 -6.21 -3.91
N GLY A 7 35.34 -6.68 -5.07
CA GLY A 7 34.50 -6.98 -6.23
C GLY A 7 33.45 -8.06 -5.94
N ILE A 8 33.85 -9.14 -5.25
CA ILE A 8 32.94 -10.21 -4.83
C ILE A 8 31.88 -9.67 -3.86
N ILE A 9 32.26 -8.85 -2.89
CA ILE A 9 31.31 -8.25 -1.93
C ILE A 9 30.29 -7.35 -2.65
N ILE A 10 30.74 -6.57 -3.63
CA ILE A 10 29.85 -5.71 -4.44
C ILE A 10 28.92 -6.59 -5.29
N CYS A 11 29.41 -7.64 -5.94
CA CYS A 11 28.57 -8.57 -6.71
C CYS A 11 27.54 -9.28 -5.83
N VAL A 12 27.93 -9.72 -4.62
CA VAL A 12 27.01 -10.35 -3.66
C VAL A 12 25.97 -9.34 -3.18
N ALA A 13 26.35 -8.09 -2.90
CA ALA A 13 25.41 -7.04 -2.52
C ALA A 13 24.42 -6.73 -3.66
N ILE A 14 24.90 -6.68 -4.91
CA ILE A 14 24.05 -6.50 -6.09
C ILE A 14 23.11 -7.69 -6.26
N LEU A 15 23.60 -8.92 -6.13
CA LEU A 15 22.77 -10.13 -6.20
C LEU A 15 21.73 -10.18 -5.07
N MET A 16 22.08 -9.76 -3.85
CA MET A 16 21.13 -9.62 -2.74
C MET A 16 20.05 -8.58 -3.07
N VAL A 17 20.44 -7.42 -3.61
CA VAL A 17 19.50 -6.37 -4.03
C VAL A 17 18.58 -6.85 -5.16
N LEU A 18 19.11 -7.62 -6.12
CA LEU A 18 18.32 -8.22 -7.21
C LEU A 18 17.31 -9.27 -6.71
N ASN A 19 17.59 -9.95 -5.58
CA ASN A 19 16.64 -10.87 -4.94
C ASN A 19 15.51 -10.18 -4.16
N ILE A 20 15.60 -8.87 -3.88
CA ILE A 20 14.49 -8.11 -3.26
C ILE A 20 13.36 -7.88 -4.28
N VAL A 21 13.66 -7.98 -5.59
CA VAL A 21 12.71 -7.69 -6.69
C VAL A 21 11.68 -8.81 -6.89
N THR A 22 11.88 -10.01 -6.34
CA THR A 22 10.96 -11.15 -6.50
C THR A 22 9.74 -11.14 -5.56
N LEU A 23 9.59 -10.13 -4.68
CA LEU A 23 8.45 -9.93 -3.76
C LEU A 23 7.09 -9.66 -4.45
N SER A 24 6.98 -9.78 -5.77
CA SER A 24 5.94 -9.07 -6.52
C SER A 24 4.64 -9.82 -6.84
N TYR A 25 4.44 -11.12 -6.53
CA TYR A 25 3.16 -11.78 -6.90
C TYR A 25 2.56 -12.79 -5.91
N ALA A 26 3.32 -13.37 -4.98
CA ALA A 26 2.72 -14.23 -3.94
C ALA A 26 2.05 -13.36 -2.86
N GLN A 27 0.84 -13.72 -2.42
CA GLN A 27 0.26 -13.14 -1.22
C GLN A 27 0.81 -13.90 -0.01
N ASP A 28 1.60 -13.21 0.80
CA ASP A 28 2.34 -13.78 1.93
C ASP A 28 2.28 -12.83 3.15
N PRO A 29 2.66 -13.29 4.36
CA PRO A 29 2.65 -12.46 5.57
C PRO A 29 3.39 -11.13 5.42
N GLY A 30 4.52 -11.12 4.71
CA GLY A 30 5.34 -9.93 4.49
C GLY A 30 4.63 -8.93 3.59
N LYS A 31 3.99 -9.39 2.52
CA LYS A 31 3.17 -8.51 1.66
C LYS A 31 1.98 -7.91 2.41
N LYS A 32 1.30 -8.70 3.25
CA LYS A 32 0.20 -8.20 4.10
C LYS A 32 0.69 -7.15 5.11
N LEU A 33 1.84 -7.38 5.75
CA LEU A 33 2.44 -6.39 6.65
C LEU A 33 2.80 -5.10 5.91
N TYR A 34 3.43 -5.21 4.75
CA TYR A 34 3.78 -4.07 3.91
C TYR A 34 2.55 -3.26 3.50
N ARG A 35 1.49 -3.95 3.02
CA ARG A 35 0.21 -3.34 2.67
C ARG A 35 -0.44 -2.64 3.87
N GLY A 36 -0.42 -3.29 5.04
CA GLY A 36 -0.92 -2.71 6.28
C GLY A 36 -0.23 -1.40 6.66
N VAL A 37 1.11 -1.43 6.75
CA VAL A 37 1.92 -0.25 7.10
C VAL A 37 1.75 0.87 6.06
N ALA A 38 1.75 0.53 4.77
CA ALA A 38 1.55 1.49 3.70
C ALA A 38 0.19 2.19 3.83
N ASN A 39 -0.89 1.45 4.09
CA ASN A 39 -2.24 2.00 4.26
C ASN A 39 -2.38 2.86 5.53
N ILE A 40 -1.65 2.56 6.60
CA ILE A 40 -1.59 3.43 7.80
C ILE A 40 -0.96 4.78 7.44
N ILE A 41 0.24 4.75 6.81
CA ILE A 41 1.02 5.96 6.51
C ILE A 41 0.34 6.82 5.44
N THR A 42 -0.29 6.18 4.44
CA THR A 42 -0.82 6.87 3.26
C THR A 42 -2.33 7.05 3.28
N GLY A 43 -3.06 6.49 4.26
CA GLY A 43 -4.53 6.52 4.30
C GLY A 43 -5.15 7.92 4.28
N TRP A 44 -4.43 8.94 4.79
CA TRP A 44 -4.88 10.34 4.74
C TRP A 44 -5.01 10.90 3.31
N ILE A 45 -4.35 10.29 2.32
CA ILE A 45 -4.38 10.72 0.91
C ILE A 45 -5.75 10.44 0.27
N GLU A 46 -6.54 9.50 0.82
CA GLU A 46 -7.92 9.29 0.41
C GLU A 46 -8.77 10.57 0.53
N LEU A 47 -8.47 11.44 1.50
CA LEU A 47 -9.18 12.70 1.70
C LEU A 47 -9.06 13.66 0.50
N PRO A 48 -7.86 14.17 0.14
CA PRO A 48 -7.71 15.04 -1.02
C PRO A 48 -8.06 14.33 -2.33
N LYS A 49 -7.81 13.01 -2.43
CA LYS A 49 -8.15 12.22 -3.62
C LYS A 49 -9.66 12.25 -3.89
N ASN A 50 -10.49 11.94 -2.90
CA ASN A 50 -11.94 11.90 -3.12
C ASN A 50 -12.54 13.29 -3.33
N ILE A 51 -11.99 14.35 -2.70
CA ILE A 51 -12.40 15.74 -3.00
C ILE A 51 -12.13 16.07 -4.47
N TYR A 52 -10.93 15.74 -4.96
CA TYR A 52 -10.54 15.98 -6.34
C TYR A 52 -11.36 15.15 -7.33
N ASP A 53 -11.44 13.84 -7.13
CA ASP A 53 -12.14 12.92 -8.02
C ASP A 53 -13.62 13.33 -8.14
N THR A 54 -14.31 13.61 -7.02
CA THR A 54 -15.70 14.10 -7.04
C THR A 54 -15.84 15.50 -7.64
N SER A 55 -14.83 16.38 -7.49
CA SER A 55 -14.85 17.70 -8.14
C SER A 55 -14.78 17.59 -9.66
N VAL A 56 -14.02 16.63 -10.17
CA VAL A 56 -13.83 16.37 -11.60
C VAL A 56 -15.02 15.63 -12.20
N GLU A 57 -15.61 14.68 -11.46
CA GLU A 57 -16.77 13.90 -11.90
C GLU A 57 -18.05 14.75 -11.95
N ASP A 58 -18.27 15.60 -10.94
CA ASP A 58 -19.51 16.39 -10.82
C ASP A 58 -19.26 17.89 -10.95
N ASN A 59 -18.76 18.52 -9.88
CA ASN A 59 -18.42 19.94 -9.80
C ASN A 59 -17.72 20.23 -8.45
N VAL A 60 -17.11 21.41 -8.35
CA VAL A 60 -16.37 21.84 -7.16
C VAL A 60 -17.22 21.82 -5.88
N LEU A 61 -18.51 22.18 -5.95
CA LEU A 61 -19.38 22.20 -4.77
C LEU A 61 -19.65 20.78 -4.25
N SER A 62 -19.88 19.82 -5.15
CA SER A 62 -19.97 18.39 -4.82
C SER A 62 -18.65 17.87 -4.24
N GLY A 63 -17.51 18.29 -4.79
CA GLY A 63 -16.20 17.88 -4.28
C GLY A 63 -15.94 18.33 -2.83
N VAL A 64 -16.23 19.59 -2.51
CA VAL A 64 -16.02 20.13 -1.14
C VAL A 64 -17.05 19.63 -0.12
N THR A 65 -18.16 19.05 -0.57
CA THR A 65 -19.21 18.50 0.31
C THR A 65 -19.20 16.97 0.33
N ILE A 66 -19.66 16.35 -0.76
CA ILE A 66 -19.75 14.90 -0.94
C ILE A 66 -18.35 14.28 -1.00
N GLY A 67 -17.44 14.88 -1.80
CA GLY A 67 -16.07 14.40 -1.93
C GLY A 67 -15.31 14.47 -0.60
N LEU A 68 -15.53 15.52 0.18
CA LEU A 68 -14.98 15.65 1.54
C LEU A 68 -15.49 14.54 2.47
N ALA A 69 -16.81 14.34 2.54
CA ALA A 69 -17.40 13.30 3.39
C ALA A 69 -16.93 11.90 3.00
N LYS A 70 -16.91 11.60 1.69
CA LYS A 70 -16.39 10.34 1.14
C LYS A 70 -14.91 10.16 1.47
N GLY A 71 -14.11 11.22 1.31
CA GLY A 71 -12.68 11.21 1.62
C GLY A 71 -12.38 10.93 3.10
N VAL A 72 -13.11 11.56 4.02
CA VAL A 72 -12.98 11.27 5.47
C VAL A 72 -13.32 9.80 5.75
N GLY A 73 -14.43 9.31 5.22
CA GLY A 73 -14.83 7.91 5.39
C GLY A 73 -13.77 6.93 4.85
N MET A 74 -13.27 7.18 3.64
CA MET A 74 -12.25 6.34 3.00
C MET A 74 -10.91 6.39 3.73
N THR A 75 -10.50 7.54 4.28
CA THR A 75 -9.31 7.63 5.14
C THR A 75 -9.46 6.74 6.38
N ILE A 76 -10.60 6.79 7.07
CA ILE A 76 -10.85 5.96 8.25
C ILE A 76 -10.82 4.47 7.89
N VAL A 77 -11.53 4.08 6.84
CA VAL A 77 -11.58 2.69 6.37
C VAL A 77 -10.18 2.20 6.00
N ARG A 78 -9.42 2.99 5.24
CA ARG A 78 -8.08 2.58 4.79
C ARG A 78 -7.08 2.49 5.91
N THR A 79 -7.01 3.49 6.79
CA THR A 79 -6.13 3.43 7.94
C THR A 79 -6.52 2.29 8.89
N GLY A 80 -7.82 2.07 9.11
CA GLY A 80 -8.33 0.98 9.94
C GLY A 80 -7.98 -0.40 9.39
N ALA A 81 -8.16 -0.63 8.08
CA ALA A 81 -7.72 -1.85 7.44
C ALA A 81 -6.21 -2.01 7.47
N GLY A 82 -5.46 -0.90 7.36
CA GLY A 82 -4.01 -0.89 7.52
C GLY A 82 -3.59 -1.43 8.89
N ILE A 83 -4.21 -0.92 9.97
CA ILE A 83 -4.01 -1.40 11.34
C ILE A 83 -4.37 -2.88 11.45
N TYR A 84 -5.53 -3.28 10.92
CA TYR A 84 -5.96 -4.67 10.94
C TYR A 84 -4.94 -5.59 10.25
N GLU A 85 -4.47 -5.25 9.06
CA GLU A 85 -3.52 -6.06 8.31
C GLU A 85 -2.15 -6.11 8.98
N THR A 86 -1.68 -5.00 9.57
CA THR A 86 -0.45 -4.96 10.36
C THR A 86 -0.54 -5.80 11.62
N VAL A 87 -1.67 -5.82 12.34
CA VAL A 87 -1.83 -6.62 13.56
C VAL A 87 -1.99 -8.10 13.23
N THR A 88 -2.74 -8.41 12.17
CA THR A 88 -3.08 -9.78 11.79
C THR A 88 -2.10 -10.39 10.78
N PHE A 89 -0.99 -9.72 10.46
CA PHE A 89 -0.05 -10.15 9.41
C PHE A 89 0.47 -11.59 9.55
N PRO A 90 0.67 -12.18 10.76
CA PRO A 90 1.14 -13.56 10.87
C PRO A 90 0.04 -14.58 10.55
N PHE A 91 -1.22 -14.15 10.54
CA PHE A 91 -2.38 -14.99 10.31
C PHE A 91 -2.87 -14.85 8.86
N PRO A 92 -3.20 -15.96 8.17
CA PRO A 92 -3.72 -15.97 6.81
C PRO A 92 -5.22 -15.58 6.78
N ILE A 93 -5.57 -14.43 7.37
CA ILE A 93 -6.94 -13.90 7.45
C ILE A 93 -6.96 -12.50 6.84
N PRO A 94 -7.67 -12.22 5.74
CA PRO A 94 -8.45 -13.14 4.91
C PRO A 94 -7.62 -14.27 4.30
N GLU A 95 -8.27 -15.35 3.86
CA GLU A 95 -7.61 -16.53 3.29
C GLU A 95 -6.60 -16.13 2.21
N GLY A 96 -5.43 -16.78 2.24
CA GLY A 96 -4.35 -16.49 1.29
C GLY A 96 -3.80 -15.07 1.38
N TYR A 97 -3.91 -14.39 2.53
CA TYR A 97 -3.41 -13.03 2.74
C TYR A 97 -4.05 -11.98 1.80
N ALA A 98 -5.27 -12.24 1.33
CA ALA A 98 -5.96 -11.34 0.42
C ALA A 98 -6.17 -9.93 1.02
N PRO A 99 -6.20 -8.86 0.18
CA PRO A 99 -6.48 -7.50 0.64
C PRO A 99 -7.84 -7.39 1.30
N VAL A 100 -7.91 -6.70 2.44
CA VAL A 100 -9.18 -6.38 3.09
C VAL A 100 -9.96 -5.30 2.33
N ILE A 101 -9.25 -4.43 1.62
CA ILE A 101 -9.84 -3.37 0.80
C ILE A 101 -9.16 -3.35 -0.56
N GLU A 102 -9.98 -3.15 -1.60
CA GLU A 102 -9.51 -2.88 -2.95
C GLU A 102 -9.78 -1.42 -3.32
N PRO A 103 -8.85 -0.75 -4.01
CA PRO A 103 -7.51 -1.22 -4.37
C PRO A 103 -6.60 -1.36 -3.14
N GLU A 104 -5.65 -2.31 -3.20
CA GLU A 104 -4.75 -2.64 -2.07
C GLU A 104 -3.95 -1.44 -1.53
N PHE A 105 -3.65 -0.46 -2.39
CA PHE A 105 -2.96 0.78 -2.06
C PHE A 105 -3.74 1.98 -2.60
N VAL A 106 -3.60 3.14 -1.95
CA VAL A 106 -4.26 4.41 -2.37
C VAL A 106 -3.98 4.77 -3.83
N PHE A 107 -2.76 4.55 -4.30
CA PHE A 107 -2.29 4.99 -5.61
C PHE A 107 -2.57 4.00 -6.74
N LYS A 108 -3.10 2.82 -6.42
CA LYS A 108 -3.39 1.80 -7.43
C LYS A 108 -4.79 2.07 -7.99
N SER A 109 -4.92 2.18 -9.31
CA SER A 109 -6.24 2.23 -9.94
C SER A 109 -7.00 0.94 -9.65
N ALA A 110 -8.21 1.06 -9.13
CA ALA A 110 -9.24 0.04 -9.31
C ALA A 110 -9.50 -0.01 -10.82
N LYS A 111 -9.09 -1.11 -11.48
CA LYS A 111 -9.34 -1.34 -12.89
C LYS A 111 -10.44 -2.36 -13.02
#